data_AF-A0A9P1FWD9-F1
#
_entry.id   AF-A0A9P1FWD9-F1
#
_cell.length_a   1.000
_cell.length_b   1.000
_cell.length_c   1.000
_cell.angle_alpha   90.00
_cell.angle_beta   90.00
_cell.angle_gamma   90.00
#
_symmetry.space_group_name_H-M   'P 1'
#
loop_
_entity.id
_entity.type
_entity.pdbx_description
1 polymer ?
#
loop_
_entity_poly.entity_id
_entity_poly.type
_entity_poly.pdbx_seq_one_letter_code
_entity_poly.pdbx_strand_id
1 'polypeptide(L)'
;RVCEGRCLEHCDSSLPATISKTSSRGAWPTFSDQILHMPPGDPGFWQVILVDSRFRVACALKGFLHLHLAARSDKGRVLVHDWAESRAPKYKEILNFGQMQLRIASMAVFQARPLQRLDELRAAIRRFEYDPA
;
A
#
# COMPACT_ATOMS: atom_id res chain seq x y z
N ARG A 1 31.46 30.02 -8.05
CA ARG A 1 31.87 28.65 -7.63
C ARG A 1 31.03 27.69 -8.43
N VAL A 2 31.69 27.01 -9.37
CA VAL A 2 31.10 26.01 -10.26
C VAL A 2 30.97 24.74 -9.42
N CYS A 3 29.75 24.22 -9.26
CA CYS A 3 29.56 22.87 -8.74
C CYS A 3 29.68 21.92 -9.92
N GLU A 4 30.89 21.41 -10.10
CA GLU A 4 31.20 20.34 -11.04
C GLU A 4 30.52 19.03 -10.63
N GLY A 5 29.90 18.42 -11.63
CA GLY A 5 29.70 16.99 -11.85
C GLY A 5 29.94 16.03 -10.69
N ARG A 6 28.86 15.39 -10.27
CA ARG A 6 28.82 13.94 -10.03
C ARG A 6 27.38 13.48 -10.13
N CYS A 7 26.95 13.15 -11.35
CA CYS A 7 25.81 12.25 -11.53
C CYS A 7 26.23 10.92 -10.90
N LEU A 8 25.59 10.55 -9.79
CA LEU A 8 25.67 9.21 -9.24
C LEU A 8 24.97 8.27 -10.22
N GLU A 9 25.74 7.78 -11.19
CA GLU A 9 25.39 6.61 -11.98
C GLU A 9 25.46 5.38 -11.05
N HIS A 10 24.37 5.14 -10.34
CA HIS A 10 24.00 3.83 -9.83
C HIS A 10 22.61 3.50 -10.36
N CYS A 11 22.51 3.38 -11.69
CA CYS A 11 21.50 2.56 -12.32
C CYS A 11 21.92 1.11 -12.16
N ASP A 12 21.87 0.57 -10.94
CA ASP A 12 21.86 -0.87 -10.76
C ASP A 12 20.47 -1.37 -11.14
N SER A 13 20.29 -1.59 -12.44
CA SER A 13 19.06 -2.11 -13.05
C SER A 13 18.90 -3.62 -12.82
N SER A 14 19.55 -4.20 -11.82
CA SER A 14 19.26 -5.55 -11.37
C SER A 14 18.13 -5.52 -10.36
N LEU A 15 16.89 -5.32 -10.85
CA LEU A 15 15.73 -5.82 -10.10
C LEU A 15 16.04 -7.29 -9.75
N PRO A 16 16.04 -7.67 -8.46
CA PRO A 16 16.39 -9.03 -8.09
C PRO A 16 15.48 -9.99 -8.85
N ALA A 17 16.05 -11.08 -9.38
CA ALA A 17 15.40 -12.13 -10.16
C ALA A 17 14.31 -12.90 -9.37
N THR A 18 13.74 -12.30 -8.33
CA THR A 18 12.66 -12.78 -7.48
C THR A 18 11.27 -12.41 -8.03
N ILE A 19 11.17 -11.72 -9.16
CA ILE A 19 9.88 -11.33 -9.78
C ILE A 19 9.15 -12.51 -10.47
N SER A 20 9.77 -13.71 -10.56
CA SER A 20 9.18 -14.86 -11.26
C SER A 20 8.47 -15.91 -10.36
N LYS A 21 8.22 -15.64 -9.07
CA LYS A 21 7.50 -16.58 -8.18
C LYS A 21 6.06 -16.16 -7.82
N THR A 22 5.51 -15.14 -8.48
CA THR A 22 4.09 -14.75 -8.32
C THR A 22 3.10 -15.77 -8.90
N SER A 23 3.57 -16.82 -9.57
CA SER A 23 2.74 -17.87 -10.18
C SER A 23 2.16 -18.87 -9.17
N SER A 24 2.72 -18.97 -7.96
CA SER A 24 2.18 -19.87 -6.93
C SER A 24 1.33 -19.08 -5.93
N ARG A 25 0.12 -19.58 -5.65
CA ARG A 25 -0.83 -18.97 -4.71
C ARG A 25 -0.20 -18.67 -3.34
N GLY A 26 0.73 -19.51 -2.88
CA GLY A 26 1.45 -19.32 -1.62
C GLY A 26 2.32 -18.07 -1.56
N ALA A 27 2.73 -17.52 -2.70
CA ALA A 27 3.56 -16.32 -2.80
C ALA A 27 2.73 -15.02 -2.96
N TRP A 28 1.40 -15.09 -3.00
CA TRP A 28 0.57 -13.89 -3.21
C TRP A 28 0.67 -12.85 -2.08
N PRO A 29 0.70 -13.23 -0.79
CA PRO A 29 0.86 -12.26 0.30
C PRO A 29 2.14 -11.41 0.16
N THR A 30 3.22 -12.02 -0.34
CA THR A 30 4.54 -11.36 -0.43
C THR A 30 4.58 -10.22 -1.44
N PHE A 31 3.60 -10.14 -2.35
CA PHE A 31 3.48 -9.05 -3.34
C PHE A 31 3.44 -7.66 -2.68
N SER A 32 2.87 -7.57 -1.47
CA SER A 32 2.67 -6.31 -0.76
C SER A 32 3.30 -6.27 0.63
N ASP A 33 3.94 -7.34 1.10
CA ASP A 33 4.58 -7.39 2.42
C ASP A 33 5.81 -6.48 2.54
N GLN A 34 6.44 -6.13 1.42
CA GLN A 34 7.61 -5.25 1.40
C GLN A 34 7.33 -3.90 2.09
N ILE A 35 6.11 -3.37 2.00
CA ILE A 35 5.74 -2.13 2.68
C ILE A 35 5.83 -2.25 4.21
N LEU A 36 5.68 -3.46 4.76
CA LEU A 36 5.70 -3.72 6.19
C LEU A 36 7.10 -4.03 6.74
N HIS A 37 8.09 -4.24 5.87
CA HIS A 37 9.46 -4.56 6.29
C HIS A 37 10.30 -3.31 6.65
N MET A 38 9.77 -2.10 6.47
CA MET A 38 10.47 -0.89 6.90
C MET A 38 10.34 -0.69 8.41
N PRO A 39 11.47 -0.60 9.14
CA PRO A 39 11.44 -0.44 10.59
C PRO A 39 10.91 0.94 10.98
N PRO A 40 10.02 1.04 12.00
CA PRO A 40 9.53 2.31 12.52
C PRO A 40 10.68 3.28 12.86
N GLY A 41 10.61 4.51 12.33
CA GLY A 41 11.63 5.54 12.59
C GLY A 41 12.66 5.75 11.47
N ASP A 42 12.65 4.91 10.44
CA ASP A 42 13.44 5.14 9.22
C ASP A 42 12.90 6.38 8.46
N PRO A 43 13.75 7.34 8.03
CA PRO A 43 13.34 8.44 7.15
C PRO A 43 12.70 7.98 5.83
N GLY A 44 12.81 6.70 5.46
CA GLY A 44 12.14 6.07 4.31
C GLY A 44 10.64 5.78 4.46
N PHE A 45 9.95 6.25 5.51
CA PHE A 45 8.52 6.00 5.67
C PHE A 45 7.65 6.68 4.60
N TRP A 46 6.92 5.87 3.83
CA TRP A 46 5.99 6.36 2.80
C TRP A 46 4.85 7.18 3.41
N GLN A 47 4.72 8.43 2.97
CA GLN A 47 3.58 9.29 3.29
C GLN A 47 2.45 9.14 2.27
N VAL A 48 2.78 8.72 1.05
CA VAL A 48 1.84 8.51 -0.05
C VAL A 48 2.07 7.11 -0.59
N ILE A 49 1.00 6.32 -0.64
CA ILE A 49 1.03 4.92 -1.06
C ILE A 49 0.07 4.77 -2.23
N LEU A 50 0.57 4.40 -3.41
CA LEU A 50 -0.25 4.17 -4.60
C LEU A 50 -0.53 2.67 -4.77
N VAL A 51 -1.79 2.33 -4.98
CA VAL A 51 -2.28 0.97 -5.23
C VAL A 51 -2.92 0.92 -6.62
N ASP A 52 -2.19 0.36 -7.59
CA ASP A 52 -2.61 0.31 -9.00
C ASP A 52 -2.32 -1.06 -9.65
N SER A 53 -2.50 -2.15 -8.91
CA SER A 53 -2.25 -3.49 -9.45
C SER A 53 -3.22 -4.52 -8.90
N ARG A 54 -2.80 -5.78 -8.80
CA ARG A 54 -3.58 -6.86 -8.20
C ARG A 54 -3.68 -6.72 -6.68
N PHE A 55 -4.63 -7.44 -6.09
CA PHE A 55 -4.83 -7.50 -4.64
C PHE A 55 -5.08 -6.12 -4.02
N ARG A 56 -5.83 -5.25 -4.72
CA ARG A 56 -5.95 -3.82 -4.37
C ARG A 56 -6.44 -3.61 -2.94
N VAL A 57 -7.40 -4.43 -2.51
CA VAL A 57 -7.92 -4.36 -1.14
C VAL A 57 -6.82 -4.68 -0.13
N ALA A 58 -6.13 -5.81 -0.26
CA ALA A 58 -5.04 -6.16 0.67
C ALA A 58 -3.92 -5.12 0.67
N CYS A 59 -3.51 -4.63 -0.50
CA CYS A 59 -2.49 -3.58 -0.63
C CYS A 59 -2.92 -2.28 0.06
N ALA A 60 -4.17 -1.85 -0.12
CA ALA A 60 -4.69 -0.65 0.55
C ALA A 60 -4.74 -0.82 2.08
N LEU A 61 -5.20 -1.97 2.56
CA LEU A 61 -5.24 -2.29 3.99
C LEU A 61 -3.83 -2.37 4.61
N LYS A 62 -2.86 -2.96 3.92
CA LYS A 62 -1.44 -2.94 4.33
C LYS A 62 -0.87 -1.52 4.34
N GLY A 63 -1.31 -0.67 3.41
CA GLY A 63 -1.00 0.76 3.43
C GLY A 63 -1.51 1.46 4.69
N PHE A 64 -2.75 1.19 5.11
CA PHE A 64 -3.23 1.72 6.40
C PHE A 64 -2.43 1.16 7.58
N LEU A 65 -2.12 -0.14 7.58
CA LEU A 65 -1.31 -0.77 8.63
C LEU A 65 0.06 -0.09 8.76
N HIS A 66 0.73 0.13 7.62
CA HIS A 66 2.00 0.87 7.54
C HIS A 66 1.87 2.26 8.19
N LEU A 67 0.84 3.03 7.82
CA LEU A 67 0.63 4.37 8.38
C LEU A 67 0.35 4.35 9.90
N HIS A 68 -0.32 3.33 10.42
CA HIS A 68 -0.52 3.17 11.86
C HIS A 68 0.77 2.81 12.59
N LEU A 69 1.55 1.86 12.06
CA LEU A 69 2.85 1.49 12.64
C LEU A 69 3.83 2.67 12.61
N ALA A 70 3.68 3.59 11.64
CA ALA A 70 4.45 4.82 11.53
C ALA A 70 4.02 5.93 12.51
N ALA A 71 2.88 5.78 13.21
CA ALA A 71 2.18 6.89 13.87
C ALA A 71 1.90 8.08 12.92
N ARG A 72 1.49 7.81 11.68
CA ARG A 72 1.19 8.80 10.61
C ARG A 72 -0.20 8.63 10.01
N SER A 73 -1.13 8.00 10.69
CA SER A 73 -2.47 7.73 10.17
C SER A 73 -3.25 9.01 9.81
N ASP A 74 -2.93 10.14 10.44
CA ASP A 74 -3.52 11.45 10.17
C ASP A 74 -2.91 12.16 8.94
N LYS A 75 -1.61 11.94 8.68
CA LYS A 75 -0.85 12.65 7.65
C LYS A 75 -0.70 11.86 6.35
N GLY A 76 -0.64 10.54 6.43
CA GLY A 76 -0.44 9.69 5.26
C GLY A 76 -1.68 9.54 4.39
N ARG A 77 -1.48 9.15 3.13
CA ARG A 77 -2.54 8.91 2.14
C ARG A 77 -2.31 7.59 1.41
N VAL A 78 -3.41 6.86 1.20
CA VAL A 78 -3.46 5.67 0.34
C VAL A 78 -4.31 6.02 -0.88
N LEU A 79 -3.74 5.91 -2.07
CA LEU A 79 -4.40 6.18 -3.34
C LEU A 79 -4.71 4.83 -3.98
N VAL A 80 -5.98 4.61 -4.33
CA VAL A 80 -6.43 3.38 -4.97
C VAL A 80 -6.95 3.73 -6.36
N HIS A 81 -6.28 3.21 -7.38
CA HIS A 81 -6.69 3.37 -8.77
C HIS A 81 -7.75 2.32 -9.17
N ASP A 82 -8.45 2.54 -10.29
CA ASP A 82 -9.60 1.74 -10.75
C ASP A 82 -10.75 1.60 -9.71
N TRP A 83 -10.94 2.62 -8.87
CA TRP A 83 -12.07 2.70 -7.96
C TRP A 83 -13.39 2.86 -8.73
N ALA A 84 -14.20 1.80 -8.71
CA ALA A 84 -15.54 1.78 -9.29
C ALA A 84 -16.56 1.29 -8.26
N GLU A 85 -17.75 1.93 -8.24
CA GLU A 85 -18.85 1.54 -7.36
C GLU A 85 -19.38 0.13 -7.67
N SER A 86 -19.23 -0.35 -8.91
CA SER A 86 -19.53 -1.73 -9.27
C SER A 86 -18.64 -2.75 -8.53
N ARG A 87 -17.46 -2.33 -8.04
CA ARG A 87 -16.57 -3.13 -7.19
C ARG A 87 -16.79 -2.89 -5.69
N ALA A 88 -17.75 -2.04 -5.33
CA ALA A 88 -18.03 -1.63 -3.96
C ALA A 88 -18.23 -2.78 -2.97
N PRO A 89 -18.81 -3.96 -3.31
CA PRO A 89 -18.94 -5.03 -2.34
C PRO A 89 -17.60 -5.47 -1.73
N LYS A 90 -16.53 -5.49 -2.53
CA LYS A 90 -15.17 -5.82 -2.06
C LYS A 90 -14.47 -4.62 -1.46
N TYR A 91 -14.65 -3.46 -2.08
CA TYR A 91 -13.95 -2.23 -1.68
C TYR A 91 -14.55 -1.59 -0.42
N LYS A 92 -15.73 -2.05 0.02
CA LYS A 92 -16.32 -1.70 1.32
C LYS A 92 -15.35 -1.94 2.47
N GLU A 93 -14.49 -2.95 2.37
CA GLU A 93 -13.49 -3.21 3.41
C GLU A 93 -12.50 -2.04 3.56
N ILE A 94 -12.11 -1.40 2.46
CA ILE A 94 -11.24 -0.23 2.49
C ILE A 94 -11.92 0.92 3.25
N LEU A 95 -13.25 1.06 3.14
CA LEU A 95 -14.02 2.10 3.84
C LEU A 95 -14.15 1.86 5.36
N ASN A 96 -13.99 0.62 5.82
CA ASN A 96 -14.01 0.30 7.24
C ASN A 96 -12.76 0.84 7.96
N PHE A 97 -11.61 0.86 7.27
CA PHE A 97 -10.32 1.26 7.83
C PHE A 97 -9.81 2.61 7.30
N GLY A 98 -10.32 3.05 6.15
CA GLY A 98 -10.00 4.30 5.50
C GLY A 98 -11.20 5.23 5.41
N GLN A 99 -10.94 6.53 5.52
CA GLN A 99 -11.90 7.57 5.17
C GLN A 99 -11.54 8.11 3.81
N MET A 100 -12.42 7.93 2.83
CA MET A 100 -12.27 8.55 1.51
C MET A 100 -12.30 10.07 1.67
N GLN A 101 -11.26 10.75 1.21
CA GLN A 101 -11.13 12.20 1.28
C GLN A 101 -11.61 12.84 -0.02
N LEU A 102 -11.22 12.26 -1.15
CA LEU A 102 -11.58 12.74 -2.47
C LEU A 102 -11.52 11.60 -3.49
N ARG A 103 -12.20 11.81 -4.61
CA ARG A 103 -12.14 10.93 -5.79
C ARG A 103 -11.97 11.79 -7.03
N ILE A 104 -11.00 11.43 -7.89
CA ILE A 104 -10.75 12.08 -9.18
C ILE A 104 -10.78 10.97 -10.23
N ALA A 105 -11.80 11.00 -11.10
CA ALA A 105 -12.06 9.92 -12.07
C ALA A 105 -12.14 8.53 -11.39
N SER A 106 -11.27 7.61 -11.77
CA SER A 106 -11.12 6.26 -11.20
C SER A 106 -10.20 6.20 -9.99
N MET A 107 -9.60 7.31 -9.56
CA MET A 107 -8.68 7.34 -8.43
C MET A 107 -9.40 7.79 -7.15
N ALA A 108 -9.33 6.97 -6.11
CA ALA A 108 -9.85 7.32 -4.79
C ALA A 108 -8.69 7.51 -3.79
N VAL A 109 -8.76 8.58 -3.01
CA VAL A 109 -7.74 8.91 -2.00
C VAL A 109 -8.32 8.71 -0.62
N PHE A 110 -7.61 7.96 0.20
CA PHE A 110 -8.00 7.61 1.55
C PHE A 110 -6.99 8.15 2.56
N GLN A 111 -7.52 8.58 3.70
CA GLN A 111 -6.77 8.75 4.93
C GLN A 111 -7.11 7.59 5.86
N ALA A 112 -6.14 7.07 6.61
CA ALA A 112 -6.41 6.01 7.57
C ALA A 112 -7.30 6.54 8.71
N ARG A 113 -8.34 5.78 9.08
CA ARG A 113 -9.16 6.10 10.26
C ARG A 113 -8.37 5.79 11.52
N PRO A 114 -8.60 6.50 12.64
CA PRO A 114 -8.09 6.05 13.94
C PRO A 114 -8.54 4.61 14.22
N LEU A 115 -7.60 3.73 14.56
CA LEU A 115 -7.92 2.34 14.91
C LEU A 115 -8.08 2.19 16.41
N GLN A 116 -9.12 1.46 16.80
CA GLN A 116 -9.27 0.97 18.17
C GLN A 116 -8.46 -0.32 18.40
N ARG A 117 -8.40 -1.21 17.38
CA ARG A 117 -7.72 -2.52 17.47
C ARG A 117 -6.97 -2.86 16.19
N LEU A 118 -5.64 -3.01 16.29
CA LEU A 118 -4.78 -3.35 15.15
C LEU A 118 -5.07 -4.75 14.57
N ASP A 119 -5.53 -5.67 15.41
CA ASP A 119 -5.78 -7.06 15.02
C ASP A 119 -6.95 -7.21 14.03
N GLU A 120 -7.93 -6.30 14.07
CA GLU A 120 -9.05 -6.29 13.12
C GLU A 120 -8.56 -5.97 11.71
N LEU A 121 -7.66 -4.99 11.59
CA LEU A 121 -7.02 -4.66 10.32
C LEU A 121 -6.16 -5.83 9.80
N ARG A 122 -5.37 -6.47 10.68
CA ARG A 122 -4.60 -7.67 10.30
C ARG A 122 -5.49 -8.83 9.85
N ALA A 123 -6.63 -9.02 10.51
CA ALA A 123 -7.61 -10.03 10.11
C ALA A 123 -8.23 -9.71 8.75
N ALA A 124 -8.53 -8.44 8.47
CA ALA A 124 -9.00 -7.99 7.17
C ALA A 124 -7.98 -8.24 6.07
N ILE A 125 -6.71 -7.88 6.29
CA ILE A 125 -5.63 -8.13 5.34
C ILE A 125 -5.59 -9.61 4.93
N ARG A 126 -5.56 -10.53 5.90
CA ARG A 126 -5.54 -11.99 5.63
C ARG A 126 -6.70 -12.49 4.77
N ARG A 127 -7.88 -11.87 4.86
CA ARG A 127 -9.05 -12.25 4.04
C ARG A 127 -8.86 -11.91 2.55
N PHE A 128 -8.12 -10.84 2.26
CA PHE A 128 -7.99 -10.29 0.90
C PHE A 128 -6.62 -10.53 0.26
N GLU A 129 -5.63 -11.04 1.00
CA GLU A 129 -4.29 -11.36 0.49
C GLU A 129 -4.27 -12.38 -0.65
N TYR A 130 -5.38 -13.12 -0.82
CA TYR A 130 -5.56 -14.05 -1.91
C TYR A 130 -6.67 -13.65 -2.90
N ASP A 131 -7.21 -12.43 -2.82
CA ASP A 131 -8.22 -11.91 -3.74
C ASP A 131 -7.59 -10.92 -4.74
N PRO A 132 -7.39 -11.29 -6.02
CA PRO A 132 -6.71 -10.44 -6.99
C PRO A 132 -7.53 -9.24 -7.49
N ALA A 133 -8.79 -9.08 -7.08
CA ALA A 133 -9.76 -8.13 -7.63
C ALA A 133 -9.45 -6.63 -7.43
#